data_AF-A0A1Z8X9L4-F1
#
_entry.id   AF-A0A1Z8X9L4-F1
#
_cell.length_a   1.000
_cell.length_b   1.000
_cell.length_c   1.000
_cell.angle_alpha   90.00
_cell.angle_beta   90.00
_cell.angle_gamma   90.00
#
_symmetry.space_group_name_H-M   'P 1'
#
loop_
_entity.id
_entity.type
_entity.pdbx_description
1 polymer ?
#
loop_
_entity_poly.entity_id
_entity_poly.type
_entity_poly.pdbx_seq_one_letter_code
_entity_poly.pdbx_strand_id
1 'polypeptide(L)'
;MSINVTLFVQMIVFALLIWFTMTFVWPIIRGAMEERENKIAEGLAAAEKGESDLVLAKDNADKILLEAKGQAKEVLDQASLSASNIIEEARNNAENEMTKKLEAAQSEIAVEVNRAKDQLRDQVAAIAVAGAEKVLKREIDKNAHKELLEDLAQKL
;
A
#
# COMPACT_ATOMS: atom_id res chain seq x y z
N MET A 1 100.70 18.13 46.67
CA MET A 1 101.02 18.00 45.22
C MET A 1 100.75 19.34 44.58
N SER A 2 101.72 19.87 43.82
CA SER A 2 101.58 21.14 43.10
C SER A 2 100.40 21.10 42.14
N ILE A 3 99.67 22.21 42.02
CA ILE A 3 98.80 22.45 40.86
C ILE A 3 99.72 22.37 39.63
N ASN A 4 99.54 21.32 38.84
CA ASN A 4 100.27 21.11 37.60
C ASN A 4 99.36 21.53 36.43
N VAL A 5 99.97 21.98 35.34
CA VAL A 5 99.29 22.37 34.08
C VAL A 5 98.32 21.29 33.60
N THR A 6 98.60 20.02 33.89
CA THR A 6 97.74 18.88 33.60
C THR A 6 96.34 18.97 34.22
N LEU A 7 96.20 19.56 35.41
CA LEU A 7 94.91 19.72 36.09
C LEU A 7 94.03 20.79 35.40
N PHE A 8 94.64 21.88 34.91
CA PHE A 8 93.94 22.89 34.10
C PHE A 8 93.52 22.34 32.74
N VAL A 9 94.41 21.59 32.07
CA VAL A 9 94.07 20.93 30.79
C VAL A 9 92.94 19.92 31.00
N GLN A 10 92.97 19.13 32.08
CA GLN A 10 91.91 18.18 32.41
C GLN A 10 90.56 18.89 32.67
N MET A 11 90.55 20.04 33.36
CA MET A 11 89.32 20.83 33.55
C MET A 11 88.75 21.35 32.22
N ILE A 12 89.60 21.85 31.32
CA ILE A 12 89.15 22.34 30.01
C ILE A 12 88.59 21.20 29.17
N VAL A 13 89.24 20.04 29.13
CA VAL A 13 88.74 18.85 28.42
C VAL A 13 87.42 18.37 29.02
N PHE A 14 87.28 18.36 30.34
CA PHE A 14 86.04 17.97 31.01
C PHE A 14 84.89 18.96 30.73
N ALA A 15 85.18 20.27 30.73
CA ALA A 15 84.21 21.30 30.36
C ALA A 15 83.75 21.19 28.90
N LEU A 16 84.68 20.93 27.97
CA LEU A 16 84.35 20.68 26.56
C LEU A 16 83.52 19.41 26.38
N LEU A 17 83.80 18.35 27.15
CA LEU A 17 83.01 17.11 27.14
C LEU A 17 81.58 17.35 27.64
N ILE A 18 81.42 18.08 28.75
CA ILE A 18 80.09 18.44 29.27
C ILE A 18 79.33 19.28 28.24
N TRP A 19 79.97 20.28 27.65
CA TRP A 19 79.36 21.09 26.59
C TRP A 19 78.88 20.18 25.45
N PHE A 20 79.76 19.35 24.90
CA PHE A 20 79.44 18.45 23.79
C PHE A 20 78.28 17.51 24.14
N THR A 21 78.29 16.94 25.33
CA THR A 21 77.25 16.02 25.80
C THR A 21 75.91 16.74 25.97
N MET A 22 75.89 17.95 26.53
CA MET A 22 74.67 18.77 26.62
C MET A 22 74.14 19.22 25.25
N THR A 23 75.02 19.50 24.30
CA THR A 23 74.63 20.05 22.99
C THR A 23 74.20 18.96 22.01
N PHE A 24 74.80 17.76 22.06
CA PHE A 24 74.53 16.71 21.07
C PHE A 24 73.77 15.51 21.65
N VAL A 25 74.16 15.01 22.82
CA VAL A 25 73.58 13.77 23.38
C VAL A 25 72.23 14.04 24.06
N TRP A 26 72.15 15.11 24.85
CA TRP A 26 70.94 15.48 25.58
C TRP A 26 69.71 15.78 24.68
N PRO A 27 69.82 16.51 23.54
CA PRO A 27 68.67 16.71 22.66
C PRO A 27 68.21 15.41 21.96
N ILE A 28 69.12 14.49 21.63
CA ILE A 28 68.74 13.20 21.02
C ILE A 28 67.88 12.37 21.99
N ILE A 29 68.29 12.31 23.26
CA ILE A 29 67.55 11.56 24.29
C ILE A 29 66.19 12.21 24.58
N ARG A 30 66.14 13.54 24.72
CA ARG A 30 64.89 14.25 24.95
C ARG A 30 63.93 14.13 23.77
N GLY A 31 64.41 14.24 22.53
CA GLY A 31 63.59 14.08 21.33
C GLY A 31 62.96 12.68 21.25
N ALA A 32 63.73 11.63 21.56
CA ALA A 32 63.20 10.26 21.59
C ALA A 32 62.16 10.03 22.70
N MET A 33 62.28 10.73 23.84
CA MET A 33 61.30 10.69 24.92
C MET A 33 60.03 11.47 24.56
N GLU A 34 60.17 12.66 24.01
CA GLU A 34 59.06 13.51 23.59
C GLU A 34 58.26 12.87 22.44
N GLU A 35 58.93 12.21 21.49
CA GLU A 35 58.26 11.45 20.43
C GLU A 35 57.41 10.29 21.00
N ARG A 36 57.91 9.61 22.04
CA ARG A 36 57.15 8.55 22.73
C ARG A 36 55.95 9.11 23.49
N GLU A 37 56.15 10.21 24.21
CA GLU A 37 55.09 10.88 24.94
C GLU A 37 53.99 11.36 23.98
N ASN A 38 54.37 12.02 22.89
CA ASN A 38 53.45 12.47 21.85
C ASN A 38 52.68 11.30 21.20
N LYS A 39 53.35 10.19 20.85
CA LYS A 39 52.67 9.01 20.31
C LYS A 39 51.66 8.40 21.29
N ILE A 40 51.97 8.37 22.57
CA ILE A 40 51.05 7.86 23.60
C ILE A 40 49.86 8.81 23.76
N ALA A 41 50.12 10.13 23.82
CA ALA A 41 49.09 11.14 23.94
C ALA A 41 48.15 11.13 22.72
N GLU A 42 48.69 11.10 21.51
CA GLU A 42 47.92 10.98 20.27
C GLU A 42 47.12 9.67 20.22
N GLY A 43 47.73 8.55 20.61
CA GLY A 43 47.06 7.25 20.65
C GLY A 43 45.89 7.22 21.64
N LEU A 44 46.07 7.81 22.82
CA LEU A 44 45.03 7.89 23.84
C LEU A 44 43.89 8.83 23.39
N ALA A 45 44.23 10.00 22.84
CA ALA A 45 43.24 10.93 22.31
C ALA A 45 42.46 10.34 21.13
N ALA A 46 43.13 9.59 20.25
CA ALA A 46 42.47 8.89 19.14
C ALA A 46 41.55 7.77 19.64
N ALA A 47 41.94 7.03 20.69
CA ALA A 47 41.11 6.00 21.30
C ALA A 47 39.86 6.59 21.96
N GLU A 48 40.01 7.66 22.76
CA GLU A 48 38.88 8.34 23.40
C GLU A 48 37.92 8.94 22.37
N LYS A 49 38.45 9.58 21.32
CA LYS A 49 37.65 10.07 20.21
C LYS A 49 36.93 8.93 19.48
N GLY A 50 37.62 7.83 19.23
CA GLY A 50 37.04 6.65 18.58
C GLY A 50 35.90 6.04 19.40
N GLU A 51 36.03 5.98 20.72
CA GLU A 51 34.96 5.53 21.61
C GLU A 51 33.76 6.48 21.60
N SER A 52 34.01 7.79 21.66
CA SER A 52 32.96 8.82 21.58
C SER A 52 32.21 8.76 20.24
N ASP A 53 32.94 8.71 19.12
CA ASP A 53 32.36 8.61 17.78
C ASP A 53 31.56 7.31 17.61
N LEU A 54 32.01 6.21 18.22
CA LEU A 54 31.29 4.93 18.21
C LEU A 54 29.98 4.99 19.00
N VAL A 55 29.97 5.65 20.16
CA VAL A 55 28.74 5.87 20.94
C VAL A 55 27.77 6.74 20.16
N LEU A 56 28.24 7.85 19.57
CA LEU A 56 27.42 8.74 18.73
C LEU A 56 26.87 8.02 17.50
N ALA A 57 27.69 7.21 16.82
CA ALA A 57 27.27 6.43 15.67
C ALA A 57 26.20 5.41 16.03
N LYS A 58 26.32 4.74 17.19
CA LYS A 58 25.29 3.81 17.70
C LYS A 58 23.99 4.52 18.00
N ASP A 59 24.04 5.64 18.74
CA ASP A 59 22.83 6.42 19.07
C ASP A 59 22.13 6.93 17.80
N ASN A 60 22.89 7.42 16.82
CA ASN A 60 22.33 7.82 15.52
C ASN A 60 21.72 6.64 14.75
N ALA A 61 22.39 5.47 14.75
CA ALA A 61 21.85 4.27 14.11
C ALA A 61 20.55 3.81 14.78
N ASP A 62 20.48 3.83 16.11
CA ASP A 62 19.28 3.46 16.86
C ASP A 62 18.14 4.45 16.61
N LYS A 63 18.43 5.75 16.53
CA LYS A 63 17.45 6.78 16.14
C LYS A 63 16.90 6.55 14.74
N ILE A 64 17.78 6.31 13.76
CA ILE A 64 17.38 6.02 12.37
C ILE A 64 16.51 4.76 12.32
N LEU A 65 16.87 3.71 13.06
CA LEU A 65 16.07 2.49 13.13
C LEU A 65 14.69 2.73 13.76
N LEU A 66 14.62 3.54 14.81
CA LEU A 66 13.35 3.89 15.45
C LEU A 66 12.46 4.71 14.50
N GLU A 67 13.04 5.71 13.83
CA GLU A 67 12.33 6.53 12.85
C GLU A 67 11.84 5.70 11.67
N ALA A 68 12.69 4.84 11.10
CA ALA A 68 12.33 3.95 10.02
C ALA A 68 11.21 2.98 10.40
N LYS A 69 11.22 2.45 11.64
CA LYS A 69 10.11 1.63 12.17
C LYS A 69 8.82 2.43 12.32
N GLY A 70 8.92 3.69 12.76
CA GLY A 70 7.79 4.61 12.85
C GLY A 70 7.17 4.87 11.48
N GLN A 71 7.98 5.25 10.50
CA GLN A 71 7.54 5.47 9.12
C GLN A 71 6.96 4.20 8.49
N ALA A 72 7.58 3.04 8.70
CA ALA A 72 7.05 1.77 8.20
C ALA A 72 5.67 1.44 8.77
N LYS A 73 5.45 1.72 10.07
CA LYS A 73 4.14 1.57 10.69
C LYS A 73 3.11 2.53 10.11
N GLU A 74 3.48 3.80 9.94
CA GLU A 74 2.60 4.81 9.34
C GLU A 74 2.17 4.44 7.92
N VAL A 75 3.11 3.95 7.10
CA VAL A 75 2.82 3.45 5.75
C VAL A 75 1.86 2.26 5.80
N LEU A 76 2.07 1.32 6.73
CA LEU A 76 1.19 0.15 6.88
C LEU A 76 -0.23 0.55 7.34
N ASP A 77 -0.32 1.49 8.27
CA ASP A 77 -1.59 2.01 8.77
C ASP A 77 -2.34 2.76 7.65
N GLN A 78 -1.64 3.59 6.87
CA GLN A 78 -2.21 4.29 5.71
C GLN A 78 -2.65 3.32 4.60
N ALA A 79 -1.85 2.28 4.33
CA ALA A 79 -2.20 1.25 3.36
C ALA A 79 -3.44 0.46 3.80
N SER A 80 -3.54 0.12 5.09
CA SER A 80 -4.69 -0.58 5.66
C SER A 80 -5.97 0.27 5.57
N LEU A 81 -5.88 1.56 5.91
CA LEU A 81 -7.00 2.49 5.79
C LEU A 81 -7.43 2.67 4.33
N SER A 82 -6.48 2.81 3.41
CA SER A 82 -6.77 2.90 1.97
C SER A 82 -7.44 1.64 1.44
N ALA A 83 -6.98 0.46 1.87
CA ALA A 83 -7.59 -0.80 1.50
C ALA A 83 -9.03 -0.91 2.02
N SER A 84 -9.29 -0.53 3.27
CA SER A 84 -10.64 -0.48 3.83
C SER A 84 -11.55 0.46 3.05
N ASN A 85 -11.08 1.65 2.69
CA ASN A 85 -11.84 2.62 1.89
C ASN A 85 -12.17 2.06 0.50
N ILE A 86 -11.21 1.40 -0.17
CA ILE A 86 -11.44 0.77 -1.48
C ILE A 86 -12.50 -0.33 -1.38
N ILE A 87 -12.46 -1.14 -0.32
CA ILE A 87 -13.45 -2.21 -0.10
C ILE A 87 -14.84 -1.61 0.15
N GLU A 88 -14.93 -0.55 0.93
CA GLU A 88 -16.19 0.15 1.20
C GLU A 88 -16.76 0.80 -0.07
N GLU A 89 -15.92 1.49 -0.84
CA GLU A 89 -16.31 2.09 -2.12
C GLU A 89 -16.77 1.03 -3.12
N ALA A 90 -16.04 -0.09 -3.23
CA ALA A 90 -16.42 -1.21 -4.08
C ALA A 90 -17.75 -1.83 -3.66
N ARG A 91 -18.01 -1.96 -2.34
CA ARG A 91 -19.30 -2.44 -1.82
C ARG A 91 -20.43 -1.48 -2.17
N ASN A 92 -20.25 -0.18 -1.93
CA ASN A 92 -21.26 0.83 -2.25
C ASN A 92 -21.57 0.88 -3.75
N ASN A 93 -20.54 0.79 -4.59
CA ASN A 93 -20.70 0.71 -6.05
C ASN A 93 -21.45 -0.56 -6.47
N ALA A 94 -21.12 -1.71 -5.87
CA ALA A 94 -21.84 -2.96 -6.13
C ALA A 94 -23.31 -2.89 -5.71
N GLU A 95 -23.63 -2.31 -4.55
CA GLU A 95 -25.01 -2.11 -4.09
C GLU A 95 -25.80 -1.18 -5.02
N ASN A 96 -25.17 -0.10 -5.48
CA ASN A 96 -25.76 0.81 -6.45
C ASN A 96 -26.02 0.13 -7.80
N GLU A 97 -25.06 -0.65 -8.31
CA GLU A 97 -25.25 -1.42 -9.54
C GLU A 97 -26.30 -2.52 -9.41
N MET A 98 -26.35 -3.22 -8.27
CA MET A 98 -27.39 -4.21 -7.99
C MET A 98 -28.77 -3.58 -7.99
N THR A 99 -28.93 -2.44 -7.31
CA THR A 99 -30.21 -1.71 -7.29
C THR A 99 -30.63 -1.30 -8.70
N LYS A 100 -29.73 -0.72 -9.50
CA LYS A 100 -30.01 -0.37 -10.90
C LYS A 100 -30.41 -1.56 -11.75
N LYS A 101 -29.70 -2.70 -11.62
CA LYS A 101 -30.05 -3.94 -12.34
C LYS A 101 -31.41 -4.48 -11.93
N LEU A 102 -31.74 -4.39 -10.64
CA LEU A 102 -33.00 -4.87 -10.10
C LEU A 102 -34.16 -4.01 -10.59
N GLU A 103 -34.01 -2.68 -10.60
CA GLU A 103 -34.98 -1.75 -11.19
C GLU A 103 -35.18 -2.01 -12.70
N ALA A 104 -34.09 -2.20 -13.44
CA ALA A 104 -34.15 -2.54 -14.87
C ALA A 104 -34.90 -3.87 -15.11
N ALA A 105 -34.59 -4.90 -14.31
CA ALA A 105 -35.25 -6.20 -14.40
C ALA A 105 -36.75 -6.10 -14.05
N GLN A 106 -37.13 -5.32 -13.04
CA GLN A 106 -38.54 -5.08 -12.72
C GLN A 106 -39.27 -4.37 -13.86
N SER A 107 -38.63 -3.38 -14.50
CA SER A 107 -39.19 -2.70 -15.66
C SER A 107 -39.37 -3.67 -16.85
N GLU A 108 -38.39 -4.53 -17.11
CA GLU A 108 -38.46 -5.53 -18.17
C GLU A 108 -39.58 -6.56 -17.91
N ILE A 109 -39.69 -7.04 -16.67
CA ILE A 109 -40.81 -7.92 -16.25
C ILE A 109 -42.15 -7.23 -16.46
N ALA A 110 -42.29 -5.95 -16.11
CA ALA A 110 -43.54 -5.22 -16.31
C ALA A 110 -43.93 -5.12 -17.79
N VAL A 111 -42.94 -4.91 -18.68
CA VAL A 111 -43.16 -4.90 -20.13
C VAL A 111 -43.59 -6.28 -20.63
N GLU A 112 -42.91 -7.35 -20.22
CA GLU A 112 -43.25 -8.71 -20.62
C GLU A 112 -44.61 -9.17 -20.10
N VAL A 113 -44.99 -8.77 -18.88
CA VAL A 113 -46.33 -9.04 -18.34
C VAL A 113 -47.42 -8.35 -19.17
N ASN A 114 -47.20 -7.11 -19.61
CA ASN A 114 -48.15 -6.43 -20.50
C ASN A 114 -48.23 -7.13 -21.85
N ARG A 115 -47.09 -7.53 -22.43
CA ARG A 115 -47.05 -8.29 -23.68
C ARG A 115 -47.79 -9.63 -23.58
N ALA A 116 -47.62 -10.35 -22.49
CA ALA A 116 -48.33 -11.60 -22.22
C ALA A 116 -49.84 -11.38 -22.05
N LYS A 117 -50.25 -10.28 -21.40
CA LYS A 117 -51.67 -9.90 -21.30
C LYS A 117 -52.28 -9.61 -22.67
N ASP A 118 -51.57 -8.88 -23.53
CA ASP A 118 -52.05 -8.58 -24.87
C ASP A 118 -52.21 -9.86 -25.71
N GLN A 119 -51.22 -10.77 -25.66
CA GLN A 119 -51.34 -12.09 -26.28
C GLN A 119 -52.52 -12.90 -25.72
N LEU A 120 -52.77 -12.83 -24.41
CA LEU A 120 -53.90 -13.51 -23.79
C LEU A 120 -55.24 -12.93 -24.27
N ARG A 121 -55.33 -11.60 -24.46
CA ARG A 121 -56.54 -10.94 -24.99
C ARG A 121 -56.84 -11.40 -26.40
N ASP A 122 -55.82 -11.52 -27.25
CA ASP A 122 -55.98 -12.04 -28.61
C ASP A 122 -56.49 -13.49 -28.61
N GLN A 123 -55.92 -14.35 -27.75
CA GLN A 123 -56.37 -15.73 -27.59
C GLN A 123 -57.81 -15.82 -27.06
N VAL A 124 -58.17 -14.99 -26.07
CA VAL A 124 -59.52 -14.95 -25.51
C VAL A 124 -60.53 -14.45 -26.56
N ALA A 125 -60.18 -13.45 -27.37
CA ALA A 125 -61.03 -13.00 -28.47
C ALA A 125 -61.28 -14.12 -29.49
N ALA A 126 -60.24 -14.88 -29.87
CA ALA A 126 -60.36 -16.03 -30.75
C ALA A 126 -61.26 -17.13 -30.16
N ILE A 127 -61.11 -17.44 -28.86
CA ILE A 127 -61.96 -18.41 -28.15
C ILE A 127 -63.41 -17.91 -28.06
N ALA A 128 -63.63 -16.61 -27.80
CA ALA A 128 -64.96 -16.02 -27.70
C ALA A 128 -65.72 -16.10 -29.03
N VAL A 129 -65.05 -15.82 -30.16
CA VAL A 129 -65.63 -15.99 -31.51
C VAL A 129 -65.97 -17.45 -31.77
N ALA A 130 -65.04 -18.38 -31.51
CA ALA A 130 -65.29 -19.82 -31.67
C ALA A 130 -66.44 -20.32 -30.77
N GLY A 131 -66.56 -19.78 -29.56
CA GLY A 131 -67.65 -20.04 -28.63
C GLY A 131 -68.98 -19.51 -29.16
N ALA A 132 -69.02 -18.27 -29.65
CA ALA A 132 -70.20 -17.67 -30.26
C ALA A 132 -70.65 -18.44 -31.51
N GLU A 133 -69.74 -18.85 -32.38
CA GLU A 133 -70.05 -19.73 -33.52
C GLU A 133 -70.66 -21.06 -33.09
N LYS A 134 -70.17 -21.65 -32.00
CA LYS A 134 -70.66 -22.93 -31.49
C LYS A 134 -72.05 -22.80 -30.83
N VAL A 135 -72.30 -21.70 -30.13
CA VAL A 135 -73.64 -21.38 -29.59
C VAL A 135 -74.61 -21.10 -30.72
N LEU A 136 -74.23 -20.30 -31.72
CA LEU A 136 -75.06 -20.03 -32.90
C LEU A 136 -75.37 -21.31 -33.68
N LYS A 137 -74.40 -22.20 -33.89
CA LYS A 137 -74.63 -23.53 -34.48
C LYS A 137 -75.57 -24.41 -33.66
N ARG A 138 -75.67 -24.20 -32.34
CA ARG A 138 -76.59 -24.94 -31.46
C ARG A 138 -78.00 -24.33 -31.47
N GLU A 139 -78.12 -23.01 -31.56
CA GLU A 139 -79.40 -22.29 -31.68
C GLU A 139 -80.00 -22.38 -33.09
N ILE A 140 -79.19 -22.57 -34.13
CA ILE A 140 -79.63 -23.00 -35.46
C ILE A 140 -80.06 -24.48 -35.35
N ASP A 141 -81.22 -24.69 -34.74
CA ASP A 141 -81.89 -25.98 -34.67
C ASP A 141 -82.40 -26.35 -36.08
N LYS A 142 -82.04 -27.54 -36.55
CA LYS A 142 -82.53 -28.11 -37.81
C LYS A 142 -84.06 -28.19 -37.87
N ASN A 143 -84.73 -28.17 -36.73
CA ASN A 143 -86.20 -28.20 -36.66
C ASN A 143 -86.83 -26.81 -36.87
N ALA A 144 -86.24 -25.73 -36.34
CA ALA A 144 -86.79 -24.37 -36.47
C ALA A 144 -86.61 -23.78 -37.87
N HIS A 145 -85.55 -24.17 -38.59
CA HIS A 145 -85.30 -23.69 -39.95
C HIS A 145 -85.97 -24.52 -41.05
N LYS A 146 -86.41 -25.75 -40.75
CA LYS A 146 -87.13 -26.56 -41.73
C LYS A 146 -88.50 -25.95 -42.05
N GLU A 147 -89.19 -25.47 -41.03
CA GLU A 147 -90.52 -24.85 -41.15
C GLU A 147 -90.44 -23.50 -41.90
N LEU A 148 -89.41 -22.69 -41.64
CA LEU A 148 -89.16 -21.43 -42.37
C LEU A 148 -88.71 -21.65 -43.82
N LEU A 149 -87.97 -22.72 -44.11
CA LEU A 149 -87.56 -23.07 -45.48
C LEU A 149 -88.71 -23.71 -46.28
N GLU A 150 -89.58 -24.48 -45.63
CA GLU A 150 -90.80 -25.03 -46.24
C GLU A 150 -91.81 -23.91 -46.57
N ASP A 151 -92.02 -22.91 -45.69
CA ASP A 151 -92.93 -21.77 -45.98
C ASP A 151 -92.39 -20.82 -47.08
N LEU A 152 -91.06 -20.71 -47.23
CA LEU A 152 -90.43 -19.94 -48.31
C LEU A 152 -90.48 -20.68 -49.66
N ALA A 153 -90.32 -22.01 -49.66
CA ALA A 153 -90.43 -22.85 -50.86
C ALA A 153 -91.87 -22.94 -51.39
N GLN A 154 -92.87 -22.72 -50.54
CA GLN A 154 -94.29 -22.69 -50.93
C GLN A 154 -94.75 -21.36 -51.54
N LYS A 155 -93.92 -20.30 -51.45
CA LYS A 155 -94.18 -18.95 -52.01
C LYS A 155 -93.41 -18.65 -53.30
N LEU A 156 -92.72 -19.65 -53.86
CA LEU A 156 -92.17 -19.67 -55.23
C LEU A 156 -93.01 -20.60 -56.11
#